data_AF-A0A1V4V3P7-F1
#
_entry.id   AF-A0A1V4V3P7-F1
#
_cell.length_a   1.000
_cell.length_b   1.000
_cell.length_c   1.000
_cell.angle_alpha   90.00
_cell.angle_beta   90.00
_cell.angle_gamma   90.00
#
_symmetry.space_group_name_H-M   'P 1'
#
loop_
_entity.id
_entity.type
_entity.pdbx_description
1 polymer ?
#
loop_
_entity_poly.entity_id
_entity_poly.type
_entity_poly.pdbx_seq_one_letter_code
_entity_poly.pdbx_strand_id
1 'polypeptide(L)'
;MVPDIIERHADQGGRLDGALAVAGCCLALFWPGAMNFGFPGVMAPVWQDMYHIGRGATGNTVFVLLATVGIFMFLVGRWQERYGTRALIAAGIVICSFGSILVAFASGMAMVYAWAFITGLASCFVYIPALTTVQRWYPNRKGLVAGVASMVFGISAALTAPLFDELLTTLGYQTMNIYVAVLILITGLVGAYMARSPEGRNCGEAKASFESETSGRCISSLTVQEAARLSSFWFLWIIWALQGAAGIAMVTLSTGYGLARGFEMGSAVFILMAFNATNGMGRLISGLLSDILGRNLIMCLTFTGAGLAYILLPLASSLWLCALLAGVIGLAFGTLFSVSAPLVADCFGLGHFGSVFGLVFTGYGLVAGFLGPALSGHILDATGGDFSLVFLYLGAFCLLSGALIWRVQPPVRL
;
A
#
# COMPACT_ATOMS: atom_id res chain seq x y z
N MET A 1 45.71 20.51 -5.98
CA MET A 1 45.58 19.76 -4.71
C MET A 1 44.48 20.27 -3.78
N VAL A 2 44.01 21.51 -3.90
CA VAL A 2 42.86 22.05 -3.14
C VAL A 2 41.47 21.80 -3.80
N PRO A 3 41.32 21.67 -5.14
CA PRO A 3 40.01 21.39 -5.75
C PRO A 3 39.45 19.99 -5.43
N ASP A 4 40.31 18.97 -5.34
CA ASP A 4 39.90 17.58 -5.11
C ASP A 4 39.31 17.31 -3.71
N ILE A 5 39.58 18.17 -2.73
CA ILE A 5 39.04 18.04 -1.36
C ILE A 5 37.62 18.64 -1.29
N ILE A 6 37.34 19.69 -2.07
CA ILE A 6 36.02 20.31 -2.13
C ILE A 6 35.04 19.42 -2.91
N GLU A 7 35.47 18.79 -4.00
CA GLU A 7 34.63 17.81 -4.72
C GLU A 7 34.37 16.54 -3.89
N ARG A 8 35.35 16.03 -3.13
CA ARG A 8 35.14 14.88 -2.23
C ARG A 8 34.26 15.21 -1.03
N HIS A 9 34.25 16.44 -0.53
CA HIS A 9 33.34 16.88 0.54
C HIS A 9 31.94 17.25 0.02
N ALA A 10 31.82 17.78 -1.19
CA ALA A 10 30.53 18.00 -1.85
C ALA A 10 29.81 16.67 -2.19
N ASP A 11 30.57 15.64 -2.59
CA ASP A 11 30.03 14.31 -2.89
C ASP A 11 29.70 13.51 -1.60
N GLN A 12 30.36 13.80 -0.47
CA GLN A 12 30.00 13.26 0.85
C GLN A 12 28.77 13.96 1.46
N GLY A 13 28.66 15.28 1.34
CA GLY A 13 27.50 16.06 1.79
C GLY A 13 26.22 15.64 1.05
N GLY A 14 26.28 15.54 -0.28
CA GLY A 14 25.14 15.07 -1.09
C GLY A 14 24.74 13.62 -0.81
N ARG A 15 25.69 12.74 -0.46
CA ARG A 15 25.38 11.35 -0.05
C ARG A 15 24.71 11.27 1.32
N LEU A 16 25.14 12.09 2.27
CA LEU A 16 24.54 12.15 3.61
C LEU A 16 23.13 12.73 3.54
N ASP A 17 22.94 13.83 2.82
CA ASP A 17 21.65 14.48 2.62
C ASP A 17 20.66 13.57 1.88
N GLY A 18 21.14 12.81 0.89
CA GLY A 18 20.33 11.80 0.21
C GLY A 18 19.91 10.65 1.11
N ALA A 19 20.82 10.14 1.95
CA ALA A 19 20.49 9.10 2.93
C ALA A 19 19.48 9.60 3.98
N LEU A 20 19.67 10.83 4.47
CA LEU A 20 18.75 11.48 5.41
C LEU A 20 17.37 11.72 4.78
N ALA A 21 17.31 12.12 3.51
CA ALA A 21 16.04 12.28 2.79
C ALA A 21 15.30 10.95 2.64
N VAL A 22 16.00 9.86 2.30
CA VAL A 22 15.39 8.53 2.21
C VAL A 22 14.90 8.06 3.58
N ALA A 23 15.70 8.24 4.63
CA ALA A 23 15.30 7.91 6.00
C ALA A 23 14.08 8.73 6.44
N GLY A 24 14.06 10.04 6.14
CA GLY A 24 12.93 10.93 6.42
C GLY A 24 11.65 10.51 5.70
N CYS A 25 11.75 10.17 4.42
CA CYS A 25 10.63 9.63 3.65
C CYS A 25 10.12 8.30 4.21
N CYS A 26 11.02 7.40 4.62
CA CYS A 26 10.64 6.13 5.25
C CYS A 26 9.91 6.35 6.58
N LEU A 27 10.40 7.26 7.42
CA LEU A 27 9.74 7.65 8.67
C LEU A 27 8.36 8.25 8.42
N ALA A 28 8.22 9.12 7.43
CA ALA A 28 6.94 9.71 7.07
C ALA A 28 5.94 8.66 6.54
N LEU A 29 6.40 7.69 5.74
CA LEU A 29 5.59 6.63 5.16
C LEU A 29 5.11 5.58 6.18
N PHE A 30 5.85 5.42 7.28
CA PHE A 30 5.59 4.39 8.27
C PHE A 30 4.18 4.47 8.85
N TRP A 31 3.76 5.65 9.31
CA TRP A 31 2.46 5.81 9.98
C TRP A 31 1.25 5.70 9.06
N PRO A 32 1.22 6.33 7.88
CA PRO A 32 0.20 6.05 6.89
C PRO A 32 0.09 4.56 6.59
N GLY A 33 1.20 3.85 6.37
CA GLY A 33 1.18 2.40 6.15
C GLY A 33 0.53 1.64 7.31
N ALA A 34 0.90 1.97 8.55
CA ALA A 34 0.35 1.40 9.77
C ALA A 34 -1.16 1.65 9.89
N MET A 35 -1.62 2.86 9.58
CA MET A 35 -3.04 3.25 9.65
C MET A 35 -3.89 2.66 8.52
N ASN A 36 -3.31 2.35 7.35
CA ASN A 36 -4.05 1.72 6.25
C ASN A 36 -4.17 0.20 6.41
N PHE A 37 -3.12 -0.48 6.87
CA PHE A 37 -3.06 -1.95 6.83
C PHE A 37 -2.97 -2.63 8.20
N GLY A 38 -2.58 -1.91 9.26
CA GLY A 38 -2.48 -2.45 10.61
C GLY A 38 -3.72 -2.11 11.43
N PHE A 39 -4.01 -0.82 11.52
CA PHE A 39 -5.06 -0.28 12.40
C PHE A 39 -6.46 -0.86 12.11
N PRO A 40 -6.96 -0.93 10.84
CA PRO A 40 -8.28 -1.49 10.57
C PRO A 40 -8.41 -2.96 10.95
N GLY A 41 -7.32 -3.73 10.85
CA GLY A 41 -7.33 -5.16 11.18
C GLY A 41 -7.45 -5.42 12.68
N VAL A 42 -6.73 -4.64 13.50
CA VAL A 42 -6.83 -4.74 14.96
C VAL A 42 -8.14 -4.14 15.47
N MET A 43 -8.58 -3.02 14.90
CA MET A 43 -9.76 -2.30 15.38
C MET A 43 -11.09 -2.86 14.88
N ALA A 44 -11.12 -3.66 13.80
CA ALA A 44 -12.39 -4.17 13.27
C ALA A 44 -13.19 -4.98 14.31
N PRO A 45 -12.63 -5.98 15.02
CA PRO A 45 -13.34 -6.65 16.11
C PRO A 45 -13.74 -5.71 17.25
N VAL A 46 -12.90 -4.73 17.57
CA VAL A 46 -13.13 -3.75 18.64
C VAL A 46 -14.33 -2.86 18.32
N TRP A 47 -14.45 -2.37 17.08
CA TRP A 47 -15.60 -1.58 16.64
C TRP A 47 -16.88 -2.40 16.54
N GLN A 48 -16.78 -3.68 16.18
CA GLN A 48 -17.93 -4.59 16.21
C GLN A 48 -18.50 -4.74 17.62
N ASP A 49 -17.63 -4.88 18.62
CA ASP A 49 -18.01 -4.98 20.03
C ASP A 49 -18.52 -3.63 20.57
N MET A 50 -17.75 -2.55 20.40
CA MET A 50 -18.07 -1.21 20.92
C MET A 50 -19.39 -0.62 20.40
N TYR A 51 -19.70 -0.84 19.12
CA TYR A 51 -20.88 -0.24 18.48
C TYR A 51 -21.99 -1.27 18.19
N HIS A 52 -21.81 -2.54 18.56
CA HIS A 52 -22.75 -3.63 18.28
C HIS A 52 -23.15 -3.71 16.80
N ILE A 53 -22.16 -3.63 15.92
CA ILE A 53 -22.33 -3.63 14.46
C ILE A 53 -21.81 -4.91 13.82
N GLY A 54 -22.34 -5.23 12.64
CA GLY A 54 -21.86 -6.32 11.81
C GLY A 54 -20.50 -6.05 11.15
N ARG A 55 -19.87 -7.11 10.66
CA ARG A 55 -18.58 -7.11 9.95
C ARG A 55 -18.64 -6.29 8.66
N GLY A 56 -19.80 -6.21 8.01
CA GLY A 56 -20.02 -5.39 6.81
C GLY A 56 -19.72 -3.91 7.03
N ALA A 57 -20.12 -3.35 8.18
CA ALA A 57 -19.84 -1.95 8.51
C ALA A 57 -18.32 -1.70 8.71
N THR A 58 -17.60 -2.62 9.33
CA THR A 58 -16.13 -2.51 9.43
C THR A 58 -15.45 -2.66 8.06
N GLY A 59 -15.98 -3.52 7.18
CA GLY A 59 -15.50 -3.65 5.80
C GLY A 59 -15.69 -2.36 4.98
N ASN A 60 -16.83 -1.69 5.16
CA ASN A 60 -17.12 -0.40 4.53
C ASN A 60 -16.14 0.70 4.93
N THR A 61 -15.54 0.61 6.11
CA THR A 61 -14.49 1.56 6.56
C THR A 61 -13.28 1.50 5.64
N VAL A 62 -12.80 0.31 5.32
CA VAL A 62 -11.65 0.14 4.42
C VAL A 62 -12.02 0.47 2.97
N PHE A 63 -13.27 0.23 2.56
CA PHE A 63 -13.76 0.73 1.28
C PHE A 63 -13.68 2.26 1.18
N VAL A 64 -14.17 3.01 2.18
CA VAL A 64 -14.12 4.49 2.20
C VAL A 64 -12.66 4.97 2.16
N LEU A 65 -11.79 4.35 2.93
CA LEU A 65 -10.35 4.64 2.95
C LEU A 65 -9.74 4.46 1.55
N LEU A 66 -9.96 3.31 0.90
CA LEU A 66 -9.42 3.03 -0.43
C LEU A 66 -10.02 3.91 -1.54
N ALA A 67 -11.34 4.16 -1.48
CA ALA A 67 -12.00 5.03 -2.44
C ALA A 67 -11.40 6.44 -2.39
N THR A 68 -11.12 6.93 -1.18
CA THR A 68 -10.45 8.22 -0.99
C THR A 68 -9.04 8.20 -1.56
N VAL A 69 -8.26 7.15 -1.30
CA VAL A 69 -6.92 7.01 -1.89
C VAL A 69 -7.00 7.02 -3.42
N GLY A 70 -7.90 6.24 -4.02
CA GLY A 70 -8.05 6.16 -5.48
C GLY A 70 -8.39 7.50 -6.14
N ILE A 71 -9.28 8.29 -5.52
CA ILE A 71 -9.72 9.59 -6.05
C ILE A 71 -8.62 10.65 -5.89
N PHE A 72 -8.03 10.76 -4.70
CA PHE A 72 -7.11 11.84 -4.37
C PHE A 72 -5.67 11.60 -4.81
N MET A 73 -5.27 10.34 -5.07
CA MET A 73 -3.94 10.00 -5.59
C MET A 73 -3.65 10.75 -6.91
N PHE A 74 -4.62 10.83 -7.81
CA PHE A 74 -4.49 11.57 -9.07
C PHE A 74 -4.33 13.09 -8.84
N LEU A 75 -5.10 13.66 -7.90
CA LEU A 75 -5.09 15.10 -7.60
C LEU A 75 -3.78 15.54 -6.93
N VAL A 76 -3.32 14.79 -5.93
CA VAL A 76 -2.08 15.09 -5.19
C VAL A 76 -0.86 15.07 -6.11
N GLY A 77 -0.83 14.17 -7.11
CA GLY A 77 0.22 14.15 -8.11
C GLY A 77 0.41 15.50 -8.83
N ARG A 78 -0.68 16.21 -9.13
CA ARG A 78 -0.62 17.56 -9.74
C ARG A 78 -0.27 18.64 -8.74
N TRP A 79 -0.76 18.54 -7.50
CA TRP A 79 -0.46 19.49 -6.44
C TRP A 79 1.00 19.45 -6.00
N GLN A 80 1.66 18.30 -6.10
CA GLN A 80 3.08 18.14 -5.83
C GLN A 80 3.96 19.05 -6.70
N GLU A 81 3.60 19.25 -7.95
CA GLU A 81 4.36 20.12 -8.87
C GLU A 81 4.30 21.59 -8.43
N ARG A 82 3.23 22.02 -7.75
CA ARG A 82 2.98 23.41 -7.38
C ARG A 82 3.43 23.78 -5.96
N TYR A 83 3.19 22.90 -4.98
CA TYR A 83 3.40 23.20 -3.55
C TYR A 83 4.70 22.60 -2.99
N GLY A 84 5.40 21.79 -3.77
CA GLY A 84 6.63 21.12 -3.36
C GLY A 84 6.40 19.96 -2.39
N THR A 85 7.40 19.09 -2.30
CA THR A 85 7.27 17.83 -1.56
C THR A 85 7.09 18.03 -0.05
N ARG A 86 7.92 18.88 0.57
CA ARG A 86 8.01 18.98 2.03
C ARG A 86 6.70 19.46 2.65
N ALA A 87 6.06 20.46 2.04
CA ALA A 87 4.81 21.01 2.53
C ALA A 87 3.68 19.98 2.46
N LEU A 88 3.63 19.17 1.39
CA LEU A 88 2.62 18.13 1.24
C LEU A 88 2.81 16.99 2.24
N ILE A 89 4.05 16.52 2.46
CA ILE A 89 4.33 15.49 3.47
C ILE A 89 3.92 15.98 4.86
N ALA A 90 4.30 17.20 5.24
CA ALA A 90 3.94 17.78 6.53
C ALA A 90 2.41 17.92 6.68
N ALA A 91 1.71 18.40 5.64
CA ALA A 91 0.26 18.49 5.65
C ALA A 91 -0.40 17.11 5.80
N GLY A 92 0.06 16.10 5.07
CA GLY A 92 -0.45 14.73 5.17
C GLY A 92 -0.30 14.14 6.57
N ILE A 93 0.82 14.40 7.24
CA ILE A 93 1.09 13.92 8.60
C ILE A 93 0.20 14.60 9.64
N VAL A 94 -0.02 15.91 9.50
CA VAL A 94 -0.97 16.64 10.36
C VAL A 94 -2.40 16.11 10.16
N ILE A 95 -2.81 15.86 8.91
CA ILE A 95 -4.12 15.26 8.60
C ILE A 95 -4.22 13.85 9.19
N CYS A 96 -3.17 13.03 9.11
CA CYS A 96 -3.14 11.68 9.68
C CYS A 96 -3.28 11.71 11.21
N SER A 97 -2.52 12.58 11.88
CA SER A 97 -2.59 12.78 13.34
C SER A 97 -3.97 13.26 13.77
N PHE A 98 -4.55 14.22 13.04
CA PHE A 98 -5.92 14.67 13.27
C PHE A 98 -6.95 13.55 13.11
N GLY A 99 -6.78 12.67 12.12
CA GLY A 99 -7.58 11.46 11.97
C GLY A 99 -7.52 10.59 13.22
N SER A 100 -6.32 10.28 13.73
CA SER A 100 -6.16 9.49 14.96
C SER A 100 -6.80 10.15 16.18
N ILE A 101 -6.81 11.48 16.28
CA ILE A 101 -7.56 12.18 17.34
C ILE A 101 -9.06 12.02 17.12
N LEU A 102 -9.55 12.19 15.89
CA LEU A 102 -10.98 12.07 15.57
C LEU A 102 -11.53 10.69 15.94
N VAL A 103 -10.78 9.62 15.63
CA VAL A 103 -11.20 8.25 15.91
C VAL A 103 -11.17 7.92 17.41
N ALA A 104 -10.34 8.62 18.20
CA ALA A 104 -10.29 8.49 19.65
C ALA A 104 -11.61 8.90 20.33
N PHE A 105 -12.31 9.87 19.76
CA PHE A 105 -13.58 10.40 20.27
C PHE A 105 -14.78 9.89 19.46
N ALA A 106 -14.61 8.84 18.66
CA ALA A 106 -15.68 8.33 17.83
C ALA A 106 -16.85 7.79 18.67
N SER A 107 -18.03 8.39 18.53
CA SER A 107 -19.26 7.94 19.19
C SER A 107 -20.10 6.99 18.32
N GLY A 108 -19.65 6.71 17.10
CA GLY A 108 -20.34 5.81 16.18
C GLY A 108 -19.62 5.69 14.83
N MET A 109 -20.15 4.82 13.97
CA MET A 109 -19.46 4.42 12.74
C MET A 109 -19.34 5.53 11.69
N ALA A 110 -20.20 6.55 11.75
CA ALA A 110 -20.07 7.73 10.89
C ALA A 110 -18.73 8.47 11.12
N MET A 111 -18.28 8.57 12.38
CA MET A 111 -16.97 9.17 12.69
C MET A 111 -15.81 8.26 12.28
N VAL A 112 -16.01 6.94 12.34
CA VAL A 112 -15.02 5.97 11.83
C VAL A 112 -14.89 6.04 10.30
N TYR A 113 -15.99 6.26 9.58
CA TYR A 113 -15.95 6.52 8.13
C TYR A 113 -15.29 7.88 7.81
N ALA A 114 -15.53 8.91 8.63
CA ALA A 114 -14.82 10.18 8.49
C ALA A 114 -13.30 10.02 8.75
N TRP A 115 -12.91 9.21 9.75
CA TRP A 115 -11.53 8.82 9.98
C TRP A 115 -10.92 8.09 8.77
N ALA A 116 -11.64 7.14 8.18
CA ALA A 116 -11.19 6.40 7.02
C ALA A 116 -10.93 7.33 5.82
N PHE A 117 -11.83 8.28 5.59
CA PHE A 117 -11.65 9.32 4.57
C PHE A 117 -10.42 10.18 4.85
N ILE A 118 -10.28 10.70 6.07
CA ILE A 118 -9.14 11.55 6.47
C ILE A 118 -7.81 10.79 6.34
N THR A 119 -7.78 9.53 6.76
CA THR A 119 -6.59 8.67 6.69
C THR A 119 -6.22 8.33 5.24
N GLY A 120 -7.21 8.04 4.40
CA GLY A 120 -6.98 7.84 2.97
C GLY A 120 -6.41 9.10 2.30
N LEU A 121 -6.97 10.27 2.61
CA LEU A 121 -6.48 11.55 2.13
C LEU A 121 -5.03 11.81 2.59
N ALA A 122 -4.76 11.67 3.89
CA ALA A 122 -3.42 11.82 4.45
C ALA A 122 -2.37 10.94 3.74
N SER A 123 -2.75 9.70 3.43
CA SER A 123 -1.88 8.73 2.79
C SER A 123 -1.46 9.17 1.39
N CYS A 124 -2.36 9.78 0.61
CA CYS A 124 -2.00 10.34 -0.70
C CYS A 124 -0.96 11.47 -0.58
N PHE A 125 -1.14 12.37 0.38
CA PHE A 125 -0.27 13.52 0.61
C PHE A 125 1.14 13.12 1.06
N VAL A 126 1.31 11.95 1.68
CA VAL A 126 2.62 11.44 2.09
C VAL A 126 3.23 10.52 1.04
N TYR A 127 2.45 9.58 0.49
CA TYR A 127 2.98 8.48 -0.33
C TYR A 127 3.65 8.96 -1.62
N ILE A 128 2.95 9.76 -2.42
CA ILE A 128 3.46 10.21 -3.72
C ILE A 128 4.68 11.13 -3.57
N PRO A 129 4.65 12.16 -2.71
CA PRO A 129 5.80 13.04 -2.57
C PRO A 129 7.01 12.32 -1.95
N ALA A 130 6.82 11.41 -1.00
CA ALA A 130 7.90 10.61 -0.45
C ALA A 130 8.56 9.73 -1.52
N LEU A 131 7.76 9.01 -2.30
CA LEU A 131 8.26 8.12 -3.35
C LEU A 131 9.06 8.89 -4.43
N THR A 132 8.51 10.01 -4.90
CA THR A 132 9.17 10.83 -5.93
C THR A 132 10.46 11.49 -5.43
N THR A 133 10.53 11.90 -4.15
CA THR A 133 11.75 12.48 -3.56
C THR A 133 12.87 11.47 -3.46
N VAL A 134 12.53 10.27 -3.00
CA VAL A 134 13.46 9.14 -2.90
C VAL A 134 14.05 8.77 -4.26
N GLN A 135 13.21 8.74 -5.30
CA GLN A 135 13.66 8.48 -6.67
C GLN A 135 14.54 9.59 -7.26
N ARG A 136 14.34 10.85 -6.85
CA ARG A 136 15.14 12.00 -7.31
C ARG A 136 16.57 11.97 -6.75
N TRP A 137 16.76 11.53 -5.51
CA TRP A 137 18.09 11.42 -4.89
C TRP A 137 18.95 10.30 -5.49
N TYR A 138 18.32 9.22 -5.97
CA TYR A 138 19.03 8.05 -6.50
C TYR A 138 18.56 7.67 -7.91
N PRO A 139 18.87 8.49 -8.95
CA PRO A 139 18.40 8.25 -10.32
C PRO A 139 18.90 6.92 -10.91
N ASN A 140 20.10 6.48 -10.55
CA ASN A 140 20.70 5.23 -11.03
C ASN A 140 20.17 3.97 -10.32
N ARG A 141 19.37 4.13 -9.25
CA ARG A 141 18.83 3.02 -8.45
C ARG A 141 17.35 3.21 -8.11
N LYS A 142 16.59 3.89 -8.98
CA LYS A 142 15.18 4.26 -8.76
C LYS A 142 14.31 3.10 -8.26
N GLY A 143 14.45 1.91 -8.87
CA GLY A 143 13.69 0.72 -8.49
C GLY A 143 13.99 0.22 -7.07
N LEU A 144 15.27 0.15 -6.70
CA LEU A 144 15.69 -0.29 -5.37
C LEU A 144 15.17 0.64 -4.28
N VAL A 145 15.35 1.96 -4.45
CA VAL A 145 14.98 2.90 -3.39
C VAL A 145 13.46 3.10 -3.31
N ALA A 146 12.75 3.03 -4.45
CA ALA A 146 11.29 2.95 -4.48
C ALA A 146 10.77 1.67 -3.80
N GLY A 147 11.45 0.55 -4.00
CA GLY A 147 11.17 -0.73 -3.35
C GLY A 147 11.34 -0.65 -1.84
N VAL A 148 12.43 -0.04 -1.35
CA VAL A 148 12.66 0.18 0.10
C VAL A 148 11.57 1.06 0.71
N ALA A 149 11.24 2.20 0.08
CA ALA A 149 10.17 3.08 0.57
C ALA A 149 8.82 2.37 0.61
N SER A 150 8.50 1.60 -0.44
CA SER A 150 7.26 0.82 -0.52
C SER A 150 7.23 -0.34 0.48
N MET A 151 8.38 -0.96 0.76
CA MET A 151 8.54 -2.00 1.78
C MET A 151 8.25 -1.43 3.17
N VAL A 152 8.79 -0.26 3.52
CA VAL A 152 8.53 0.41 4.81
C VAL A 152 7.03 0.67 4.99
N PHE A 153 6.37 1.16 3.94
CA PHE A 153 4.91 1.36 3.97
C PHE A 153 4.15 0.05 4.24
N GLY A 154 4.54 -1.07 3.61
CA GLY A 154 3.88 -2.37 3.83
C GLY A 154 4.20 -3.02 5.19
N ILE A 155 5.46 -2.99 5.61
CA ILE A 155 5.94 -3.68 6.83
C ILE A 155 5.54 -2.93 8.11
N SER A 156 5.30 -1.61 8.02
CA SER A 156 4.87 -0.79 9.15
C SER A 156 3.69 -1.42 9.90
N ALA A 157 2.69 -1.91 9.16
CA ALA A 157 1.52 -2.56 9.72
C ALA A 157 1.82 -3.87 10.47
N ALA A 158 2.87 -4.60 10.08
CA ALA A 158 3.29 -5.81 10.79
C ALA A 158 3.92 -5.46 12.15
N LEU A 159 4.68 -4.36 12.19
CA LEU A 159 5.32 -3.88 13.42
C LEU A 159 4.31 -3.23 14.36
N THR A 160 3.34 -2.49 13.82
CA THR A 160 2.39 -1.74 14.63
C THR A 160 1.16 -2.54 15.06
N ALA A 161 0.78 -3.62 14.36
CA ALA A 161 -0.37 -4.44 14.75
C ALA A 161 -0.27 -4.99 16.19
N PRO A 162 0.81 -5.68 16.61
CA PRO A 162 0.95 -6.11 18.00
C PRO A 162 1.08 -4.94 18.98
N LEU A 163 1.73 -3.84 18.57
CA LEU A 163 1.82 -2.63 19.37
C LEU A 163 0.42 -2.02 19.64
N PHE A 164 -0.47 -2.00 18.66
CA PHE A 164 -1.83 -1.50 18.85
C PHE A 164 -2.62 -2.39 19.80
N ASP A 165 -2.47 -3.72 19.73
CA ASP A 165 -3.12 -4.65 20.66
C ASP A 165 -2.63 -4.44 22.11
N GLU A 166 -1.32 -4.33 22.32
CA GLU A 166 -0.73 -4.08 23.63
C GLU A 166 -1.14 -2.71 24.21
N LEU A 167 -1.13 -1.65 23.39
CA LEU A 167 -1.57 -0.32 23.84
C LEU A 167 -3.08 -0.28 24.10
N LEU A 168 -3.88 -1.01 23.33
CA LEU A 168 -5.32 -1.10 23.52
C LEU A 168 -5.66 -1.77 24.86
N THR A 169 -4.98 -2.87 25.18
CA THR A 169 -5.20 -3.63 26.43
C THR A 169 -4.70 -2.90 27.67
N THR A 170 -3.64 -2.09 27.57
CA THR A 170 -3.04 -1.39 28.71
C THR A 170 -3.61 0.01 28.95
N LEU A 171 -3.84 0.80 27.89
CA LEU A 171 -4.23 2.21 27.98
C LEU A 171 -5.71 2.46 27.65
N GLY A 172 -6.37 1.49 27.03
CA GLY A 172 -7.72 1.62 26.50
C GLY A 172 -7.79 2.37 25.17
N TYR A 173 -8.95 2.28 24.51
CA TYR A 173 -9.17 2.75 23.14
C TYR A 173 -8.87 4.25 22.94
N GLN A 174 -9.41 5.11 23.80
CA GLN A 174 -9.28 6.57 23.64
C GLN A 174 -7.83 7.04 23.84
N THR A 175 -7.19 6.61 24.93
CA THR A 175 -5.81 7.00 25.27
C THR A 175 -4.81 6.48 24.24
N MET A 176 -4.98 5.25 23.76
CA MET A 176 -4.15 4.67 22.71
C MET A 176 -4.17 5.56 21.45
N ASN A 177 -5.36 5.94 20.98
CA ASN A 177 -5.49 6.73 19.75
C ASN A 177 -4.86 8.12 19.87
N ILE A 178 -4.97 8.77 21.04
CA ILE A 178 -4.29 10.04 21.32
C ILE A 178 -2.77 9.86 21.33
N TYR A 179 -2.27 8.79 21.98
CA TYR A 179 -0.84 8.49 22.02
C TYR A 179 -0.27 8.25 20.62
N VAL A 180 -0.98 7.46 19.81
CA VAL A 180 -0.64 7.22 18.40
C VAL A 180 -0.65 8.54 17.61
N ALA A 181 -1.64 9.42 17.81
CA ALA A 181 -1.67 10.72 17.14
C ALA A 181 -0.44 11.59 17.44
N VAL A 182 0.02 11.60 18.70
CA VAL A 182 1.23 12.32 19.11
C VAL A 182 2.48 11.70 18.49
N LEU A 183 2.59 10.37 18.47
CA LEU A 183 3.71 9.68 17.82
C LEU A 183 3.76 9.97 16.32
N ILE A 184 2.62 9.94 15.63
CA ILE A 184 2.50 10.30 14.20
C ILE A 184 3.01 11.71 13.98
N LEU A 185 2.59 12.67 14.82
CA LEU A 185 2.96 14.07 14.66
C LEU A 185 4.46 14.27 14.87
N ILE A 186 5.04 13.73 15.94
CA ILE A 186 6.46 13.92 16.27
C ILE A 186 7.34 13.27 15.20
N THR A 187 7.18 11.96 15.01
CA THR A 187 8.06 11.19 14.11
C THR A 187 7.83 11.56 12.64
N GLY A 188 6.58 11.88 12.28
CA GLY A 188 6.24 12.32 10.94
C GLY A 188 6.78 13.71 10.61
N LEU A 189 6.68 14.69 11.51
CA LEU A 189 7.26 16.03 11.25
C LEU A 189 8.78 15.99 11.16
N VAL A 190 9.44 15.15 11.96
CA VAL A 190 10.87 14.87 11.83
C VAL A 190 11.16 14.27 10.45
N GLY A 191 10.38 13.27 10.01
CA GLY A 191 10.49 12.69 8.68
C GLY A 191 10.29 13.71 7.55
N ALA A 192 9.29 14.59 7.67
CA ALA A 192 9.02 15.67 6.73
C ALA A 192 10.17 16.68 6.66
N TYR A 193 10.76 17.03 7.81
CA TYR A 193 11.91 17.94 7.87
C TYR A 193 13.15 17.35 7.19
N MET A 194 13.37 16.04 7.37
CA MET A 194 14.47 15.29 6.76
C MET A 194 14.26 15.02 5.27
N ALA A 195 13.02 14.92 4.80
CA ALA A 195 12.62 14.70 3.40
C ALA A 195 12.86 15.93 2.50
N ARG A 196 14.10 16.43 2.47
CA ARG A 196 14.52 17.53 1.59
C ARG A 196 14.68 17.00 0.17
N SER A 197 14.14 17.74 -0.79
CA SER A 197 14.47 17.51 -2.20
C SER A 197 15.85 18.11 -2.49
N PRO A 198 16.65 17.55 -3.42
CA PRO A 198 17.94 18.12 -3.79
C PRO A 198 17.76 19.58 -4.23
N GLU A 199 18.48 20.52 -3.60
CA GLU A 199 18.45 21.94 -4.00
C GLU A 199 18.97 22.08 -5.44
N GLY A 200 18.25 22.86 -6.26
CA GLY A 200 18.69 23.20 -7.62
C GLY A 200 18.13 22.35 -8.78
N ARG A 201 17.55 21.17 -8.54
CA ARG A 201 16.85 20.41 -9.60
C ARG A 201 15.35 20.70 -9.57
N ASN A 202 14.98 21.85 -10.12
CA ASN A 202 13.58 22.23 -10.33
C ASN A 202 12.82 21.14 -11.10
N CYS A 203 11.50 21.04 -10.88
CA CYS A 203 10.59 20.08 -11.51
C CYS A 203 10.69 19.98 -13.05
N GLY A 204 11.31 20.96 -13.72
CA GLY A 204 11.56 20.96 -15.17
C GLY A 204 12.72 20.04 -15.62
N GLU A 205 13.79 19.89 -14.84
CA GLU A 205 14.93 19.05 -15.22
C GLU A 205 14.64 17.55 -15.09
N ALA A 206 13.66 17.18 -14.25
CA ALA A 206 13.16 15.82 -14.18
C ALA A 206 12.46 15.39 -15.47
N LYS A 207 11.81 16.31 -16.21
CA LYS A 207 11.31 16.01 -17.56
C LYS A 207 12.47 15.83 -18.55
N ALA A 208 13.46 16.72 -18.51
CA ALA A 208 14.60 16.72 -19.44
C ALA A 208 15.57 15.53 -19.23
N SER A 209 15.79 15.10 -17.98
CA SER A 209 16.64 13.93 -17.67
C SER A 209 15.92 12.59 -17.89
N PHE A 210 14.58 12.54 -17.78
CA PHE A 210 13.79 11.38 -18.21
C PHE A 210 13.82 11.19 -19.74
N GLU A 211 13.86 12.28 -20.51
CA GLU A 211 14.02 12.24 -21.96
C GLU A 211 15.45 11.88 -22.39
N SER A 212 16.47 12.34 -21.64
CA SER A 212 17.87 12.20 -22.06
C SER A 212 18.51 10.82 -21.81
N GLU A 213 18.13 10.06 -20.78
CA GLU A 213 18.75 8.75 -20.49
C GLU A 213 18.08 7.57 -21.23
N THR A 214 16.90 7.79 -21.83
CA THR A 214 16.09 6.71 -22.45
C THR A 214 16.25 6.63 -23.98
N SER A 215 17.34 7.17 -24.52
CA SER A 215 17.69 7.12 -25.94
C SER A 215 18.00 5.69 -26.47
N GLY A 216 17.95 4.65 -25.62
CA GLY A 216 18.35 3.29 -26.01
C GLY A 216 17.22 2.37 -26.49
N ARG A 217 15.95 2.59 -26.11
CA ARG A 217 14.79 1.77 -26.53
C ARG A 217 13.53 2.60 -26.41
N CYS A 218 13.18 3.33 -27.46
CA CYS A 218 11.98 4.17 -27.48
C CYS A 218 10.74 3.26 -27.56
N ILE A 219 10.16 2.91 -26.39
CA ILE A 219 8.74 2.58 -26.33
C ILE A 219 8.03 3.89 -26.62
N SER A 220 7.19 3.96 -27.66
CA SER A 220 6.33 5.13 -27.86
C SER A 220 5.50 5.29 -26.59
N SER A 221 5.71 6.39 -25.89
CA SER A 221 5.03 6.61 -24.62
C SER A 221 3.57 6.93 -24.91
N LEU A 222 2.71 5.93 -24.70
CA LEU A 222 1.29 6.02 -25.02
C LEU A 222 0.62 7.05 -24.12
N THR A 223 -0.30 7.80 -24.69
CA THR A 223 -1.21 8.67 -23.94
C THR A 223 -2.22 7.82 -23.15
N VAL A 224 -2.91 8.43 -22.18
CA VAL A 224 -3.97 7.75 -21.41
C VAL A 224 -5.07 7.20 -22.32
N GLN A 225 -5.45 7.96 -23.35
CA GLN A 225 -6.49 7.55 -24.29
C GLN A 225 -6.07 6.37 -25.16
N GLU A 226 -4.80 6.32 -25.58
CA GLU A 226 -4.26 5.20 -26.34
C GLU A 226 -4.09 3.96 -25.47
N ALA A 227 -3.59 4.12 -24.24
CA ALA A 227 -3.46 3.02 -23.28
C ALA A 227 -4.82 2.38 -22.96
N ALA A 228 -5.86 3.20 -22.74
CA ALA A 228 -7.22 2.70 -22.44
C ALA A 228 -7.89 1.95 -23.60
N ARG A 229 -7.39 2.08 -24.83
CA ARG A 229 -7.86 1.30 -25.99
C ARG A 229 -7.26 -0.10 -26.05
N LEU A 230 -6.19 -0.37 -25.31
CA LEU A 230 -5.51 -1.66 -25.29
C LEU A 230 -6.16 -2.61 -24.27
N SER A 231 -6.33 -3.88 -24.65
CA SER A 231 -6.84 -4.90 -23.72
C SER A 231 -5.94 -5.12 -22.51
N SER A 232 -4.62 -4.98 -22.67
CA SER A 232 -3.64 -5.08 -21.57
C SER A 232 -3.95 -4.11 -20.42
N PHE A 233 -4.48 -2.92 -20.73
CA PHE A 233 -4.87 -1.94 -19.72
C PHE A 233 -6.02 -2.45 -18.86
N TRP A 234 -7.07 -2.99 -19.48
CA TRP A 234 -8.24 -3.51 -18.78
C TRP A 234 -7.93 -4.79 -18.01
N PHE A 235 -7.06 -5.66 -18.53
CA PHE A 235 -6.58 -6.81 -17.76
C PHE A 235 -5.83 -6.37 -16.50
N LEU A 236 -4.95 -5.38 -16.58
CA LEU A 236 -4.27 -4.82 -15.41
C LEU A 236 -5.24 -4.17 -14.42
N TRP A 237 -6.22 -3.42 -14.92
CA TRP A 237 -7.26 -2.80 -14.09
C TRP A 237 -8.09 -3.86 -13.35
N ILE A 238 -8.51 -4.93 -14.04
CA ILE A 238 -9.26 -6.06 -13.44
C ILE A 238 -8.39 -6.78 -12.41
N ILE A 239 -7.11 -7.01 -12.68
CA ILE A 239 -6.18 -7.63 -11.72
C ILE A 239 -6.07 -6.76 -10.45
N TRP A 240 -5.94 -5.44 -10.58
CA TRP A 240 -5.94 -4.54 -9.42
C TRP A 240 -7.25 -4.54 -8.64
N ALA A 241 -8.39 -4.70 -9.32
CA ALA A 241 -9.68 -4.84 -8.67
C ALA A 241 -9.79 -6.17 -7.91
N LEU A 242 -9.46 -7.30 -8.55
CA LEU A 242 -9.66 -8.65 -8.01
C LEU A 242 -8.57 -9.07 -7.02
N GLN A 243 -7.30 -9.04 -7.43
CA GLN A 243 -6.18 -9.38 -6.56
C GLN A 243 -6.03 -8.36 -5.43
N GLY A 244 -6.33 -7.09 -5.72
CA GLY A 244 -6.38 -6.04 -4.71
C GLY A 244 -7.50 -6.28 -3.70
N ALA A 245 -8.69 -6.72 -4.14
CA ALA A 245 -9.81 -7.06 -3.25
C ALA A 245 -9.44 -8.20 -2.29
N ALA A 246 -8.85 -9.26 -2.84
CA ALA A 246 -8.35 -10.38 -2.05
C ALA A 246 -7.32 -9.91 -1.02
N GLY A 247 -6.25 -9.24 -1.44
CA GLY A 247 -5.22 -8.79 -0.52
C GLY A 247 -5.74 -7.84 0.57
N ILE A 248 -6.53 -6.83 0.23
CA ILE A 248 -7.03 -5.87 1.23
C ILE A 248 -8.11 -6.47 2.15
N ALA A 249 -8.88 -7.46 1.70
CA ALA A 249 -9.82 -8.15 2.58
C ALA A 249 -9.10 -8.84 3.75
N MET A 250 -7.90 -9.39 3.55
CA MET A 250 -7.15 -10.03 4.64
C MET A 250 -6.74 -9.05 5.75
N VAL A 251 -6.53 -7.77 5.44
CA VAL A 251 -6.25 -6.74 6.45
C VAL A 251 -7.36 -6.69 7.49
N THR A 252 -8.63 -6.72 7.07
CA THR A 252 -9.77 -6.62 7.98
C THR A 252 -10.22 -7.97 8.55
N LEU A 253 -10.05 -9.05 7.77
CA LEU A 253 -10.64 -10.35 8.11
C LEU A 253 -9.73 -11.22 8.97
N SER A 254 -8.41 -11.06 8.89
CA SER A 254 -7.45 -11.97 9.54
C SER A 254 -7.65 -12.07 11.05
N THR A 255 -7.77 -10.95 11.76
CA THR A 255 -8.01 -10.94 13.20
C THR A 255 -9.39 -11.52 13.54
N GLY A 256 -10.44 -11.11 12.81
CA GLY A 256 -11.78 -11.66 13.00
C GLY A 256 -11.87 -13.18 12.75
N TYR A 257 -11.13 -13.68 11.76
CA TYR A 257 -11.01 -15.11 11.48
C TYR A 257 -10.27 -15.83 12.61
N GLY A 258 -9.16 -15.29 13.11
CA GLY A 258 -8.44 -15.86 14.25
C GLY A 258 -9.33 -16.01 15.49
N LEU A 259 -10.11 -14.98 15.82
CA LEU A 259 -11.07 -15.02 16.92
C LEU A 259 -12.19 -16.06 16.67
N ALA A 260 -12.72 -16.14 15.45
CA ALA A 260 -13.73 -17.14 15.08
C ALA A 260 -13.21 -18.59 15.16
N ARG A 261 -11.89 -18.78 15.07
CA ARG A 261 -11.22 -20.08 15.28
C ARG A 261 -11.00 -20.42 16.75
N GLY A 262 -11.33 -19.51 17.67
CA GLY A 262 -11.15 -19.67 19.11
C GLY A 262 -9.77 -19.23 19.61
N PHE A 263 -8.97 -18.55 18.80
CA PHE A 263 -7.71 -17.98 19.27
C PHE A 263 -7.94 -16.70 20.07
N GLU A 264 -7.05 -16.43 21.02
CA GLU A 264 -7.02 -15.16 21.74
C GLU A 264 -6.61 -14.00 20.82
N MET A 265 -6.92 -12.76 21.22
CA MET A 265 -6.69 -11.56 20.42
C MET A 265 -5.24 -11.43 19.93
N GLY A 266 -4.25 -11.60 20.82
CA GLY A 266 -2.83 -11.53 20.42
C GLY A 266 -2.43 -12.58 19.38
N SER A 267 -2.99 -13.79 19.46
CA SER A 267 -2.78 -14.84 18.46
C SER A 267 -3.49 -14.51 17.13
N ALA A 268 -4.68 -13.91 17.18
CA ALA A 268 -5.38 -13.45 15.98
C ALA A 268 -4.62 -12.29 15.29
N VAL A 269 -4.06 -11.36 16.06
CA VAL A 269 -3.19 -10.27 15.59
C VAL A 269 -1.90 -10.81 14.98
N PHE A 270 -1.36 -11.92 15.49
CA PHE A 270 -0.19 -12.58 14.90
C PHE A 270 -0.43 -13.04 13.44
N ILE A 271 -1.66 -13.46 13.10
CA ILE A 271 -2.02 -13.81 11.71
C ILE A 271 -1.95 -12.57 10.80
N LEU A 272 -2.49 -11.44 11.26
CA LEU A 272 -2.40 -10.15 10.56
C LEU A 272 -0.94 -9.68 10.41
N MET A 273 -0.14 -9.85 11.47
CA MET A 273 1.28 -9.53 11.45
C MET A 273 2.02 -10.34 10.39
N ALA A 274 1.77 -11.65 10.29
CA ALA A 274 2.39 -12.50 9.29
C ALA A 274 2.04 -12.07 7.86
N PHE A 275 0.76 -11.75 7.59
CA PHE A 275 0.32 -11.18 6.32
C PHE A 275 1.03 -9.86 5.99
N ASN A 276 1.07 -8.92 6.94
CA ASN A 276 1.66 -7.60 6.68
C ASN A 276 3.19 -7.66 6.54
N ALA A 277 3.85 -8.58 7.24
CA ALA A 277 5.30 -8.77 7.16
C ALA A 277 5.69 -9.20 5.74
N THR A 278 5.00 -10.20 5.19
CA THR A 278 5.24 -10.68 3.83
C THR A 278 4.74 -9.72 2.76
N ASN A 279 3.69 -8.92 3.02
CA ASN A 279 3.31 -7.80 2.14
C ASN A 279 4.43 -6.77 2.02
N GLY A 280 5.01 -6.35 3.15
CA GLY A 280 6.16 -5.43 3.16
C GLY A 280 7.38 -6.02 2.48
N MET A 281 7.93 -7.12 3.02
CA MET A 281 9.15 -7.77 2.53
C MET A 281 8.99 -8.26 1.09
N GLY A 282 7.80 -8.75 0.76
CA GLY A 282 7.44 -9.24 -0.57
C GLY A 282 7.62 -8.19 -1.64
N ARG A 283 7.40 -6.89 -1.37
CA ARG A 283 7.59 -5.83 -2.36
C ARG A 283 9.05 -5.75 -2.86
N LEU A 284 10.02 -5.93 -1.98
CA LEU A 284 11.44 -5.92 -2.37
C LEU A 284 11.83 -7.24 -3.05
N ILE A 285 11.46 -8.38 -2.47
CA ILE A 285 11.81 -9.71 -2.97
C ILE A 285 11.20 -9.96 -4.35
N SER A 286 9.89 -9.77 -4.49
CA SER A 286 9.18 -9.99 -5.75
C SER A 286 9.60 -9.02 -6.83
N GLY A 287 9.91 -7.76 -6.49
CA GLY A 287 10.43 -6.78 -7.44
C GLY A 287 11.74 -7.26 -8.06
N LEU A 288 12.72 -7.64 -7.22
CA LEU A 288 14.01 -8.16 -7.67
C LEU A 288 13.87 -9.46 -8.46
N LEU A 289 13.05 -10.40 -8.00
CA LEU A 289 12.82 -11.66 -8.70
C LEU A 289 12.10 -11.44 -10.04
N SER A 290 11.21 -10.45 -10.14
CA SER A 290 10.46 -10.16 -11.38
C SER A 290 11.34 -9.63 -12.49
N ASP A 291 12.44 -8.94 -12.16
CA ASP A 291 13.41 -8.47 -13.14
C ASP A 291 14.26 -9.61 -13.70
N ILE A 292 14.45 -10.71 -12.93
CA ILE A 292 15.27 -11.86 -13.33
C ILE A 292 14.41 -12.93 -14.03
N LEU A 293 13.28 -13.29 -13.44
CA LEU A 293 12.44 -14.42 -13.85
C LEU A 293 11.28 -14.01 -14.77
N GLY A 294 11.02 -12.70 -14.88
CA GLY A 294 9.93 -12.15 -15.67
C GLY A 294 8.71 -11.77 -14.81
N ARG A 295 8.11 -10.64 -15.16
CA ARG A 295 7.02 -9.98 -14.39
C ARG A 295 5.75 -10.81 -14.33
N ASN A 296 5.28 -11.29 -15.49
CA ASN A 296 4.06 -12.09 -15.58
C ASN A 296 4.19 -13.41 -14.82
N LEU A 297 5.37 -14.05 -14.84
CA LEU A 297 5.60 -15.31 -14.15
C LEU A 297 5.53 -15.13 -12.63
N ILE A 298 6.24 -14.15 -12.07
CA ILE A 298 6.23 -13.89 -10.61
C ILE A 298 4.84 -13.50 -10.11
N MET A 299 4.12 -12.65 -10.84
CA MET A 299 2.74 -12.30 -10.52
C MET A 299 1.83 -13.53 -10.60
N CYS A 300 1.92 -14.35 -11.66
CA CYS A 300 1.14 -15.59 -11.78
C CYS A 300 1.39 -16.55 -10.61
N LEU A 301 2.66 -16.84 -10.28
CA LEU A 301 3.01 -17.79 -9.23
C LEU A 301 2.51 -17.33 -7.86
N THR A 302 2.70 -16.06 -7.53
CA THR A 302 2.28 -15.52 -6.23
C THR A 302 0.76 -15.41 -6.13
N PHE A 303 0.06 -14.98 -7.18
CA PHE A 303 -1.40 -14.89 -7.19
C PHE A 303 -2.05 -16.27 -7.10
N THR A 304 -1.54 -17.25 -7.86
CA THR A 304 -2.01 -18.64 -7.75
C THR A 304 -1.75 -19.21 -6.36
N GLY A 305 -0.57 -18.95 -5.78
CA GLY A 305 -0.24 -19.34 -4.40
C GLY A 305 -1.20 -18.75 -3.37
N ALA A 306 -1.57 -17.47 -3.50
CA ALA A 306 -2.56 -16.84 -2.64
C ALA A 306 -3.97 -17.43 -2.82
N GLY A 307 -4.35 -17.77 -4.06
CA GLY A 307 -5.62 -18.43 -4.34
C GLY A 307 -5.75 -19.79 -3.64
N LEU A 308 -4.70 -20.61 -3.74
CA LEU A 308 -4.62 -21.88 -3.02
C LEU A 308 -4.59 -21.67 -1.50
N ALA A 309 -3.86 -20.66 -1.02
CA ALA A 309 -3.80 -20.37 0.41
C ALA A 309 -5.17 -20.01 0.99
N TYR A 310 -5.97 -19.22 0.28
CA TYR A 310 -7.35 -18.93 0.65
C TYR A 310 -8.23 -20.19 0.70
N ILE A 311 -8.13 -21.08 -0.30
CA ILE A 311 -8.91 -22.33 -0.33
C ILE A 311 -8.53 -23.27 0.82
N LEU A 312 -7.26 -23.28 1.23
CA LEU A 312 -6.75 -24.11 2.32
C LEU A 312 -7.02 -23.53 3.71
N LEU A 313 -7.25 -22.22 3.82
CA LEU A 313 -7.42 -21.52 5.10
C LEU A 313 -8.55 -22.08 5.97
N PRO A 314 -9.76 -22.38 5.46
CA PRO A 314 -10.82 -23.00 6.26
C PRO A 314 -10.42 -24.34 6.91
N LEU A 315 -9.48 -25.07 6.30
CA LEU A 315 -8.98 -26.35 6.79
C LEU A 315 -7.86 -26.19 7.83
N ALA A 316 -7.32 -24.98 8.00
CA ALA A 316 -6.21 -24.73 8.91
C ALA A 316 -6.69 -24.75 10.37
N SER A 317 -6.06 -25.59 11.20
CA SER A 317 -6.36 -25.75 12.63
C SER A 317 -5.30 -25.20 13.57
N SER A 318 -4.08 -25.01 13.08
CA SER A 318 -2.96 -24.46 13.84
C SER A 318 -2.78 -22.97 13.56
N LEU A 319 -2.50 -22.18 14.59
CA LEU A 319 -2.13 -20.77 14.47
C LEU A 319 -1.01 -20.56 13.44
N TRP A 320 0.02 -21.41 13.49
CA TRP A 320 1.16 -21.34 12.57
C TRP A 320 0.77 -21.58 11.12
N LEU A 321 -0.17 -22.48 10.88
CA LEU A 321 -0.67 -22.74 9.53
C LEU A 321 -1.51 -21.56 9.04
N CYS A 322 -2.38 -20.99 9.88
CA CYS A 322 -3.13 -19.77 9.55
C CYS A 322 -2.18 -18.60 9.22
N ALA A 323 -1.14 -18.39 10.03
CA ALA A 323 -0.14 -17.35 9.83
C ALA A 323 0.68 -17.59 8.55
N LEU A 324 1.07 -18.83 8.25
CA LEU A 324 1.77 -19.19 7.02
C LEU A 324 0.92 -18.88 5.78
N LEU A 325 -0.34 -19.34 5.77
CA LEU A 325 -1.26 -19.11 4.64
C LEU A 325 -1.57 -17.63 4.46
N ALA A 326 -1.82 -16.90 5.55
CA ALA A 326 -1.95 -15.44 5.53
C ALA A 326 -0.67 -14.76 5.00
N GLY A 327 0.50 -15.26 5.36
CA GLY A 327 1.78 -14.82 4.84
C GLY A 327 1.93 -15.03 3.32
N VAL A 328 1.45 -16.15 2.77
CA VAL A 328 1.46 -16.39 1.31
C VAL A 328 0.54 -15.38 0.60
N ILE A 329 -0.62 -15.07 1.17
CA ILE A 329 -1.54 -14.06 0.63
C ILE A 329 -0.91 -12.66 0.71
N GLY A 330 -0.21 -12.35 1.81
CA GLY A 330 0.53 -11.10 1.99
C GLY A 330 1.61 -10.92 0.95
N LEU A 331 2.39 -11.98 0.64
CA LEU A 331 3.41 -11.95 -0.41
C LEU A 331 2.79 -11.60 -1.77
N ALA A 332 1.66 -12.21 -2.13
CA ALA A 332 0.96 -11.92 -3.38
C ALA A 332 0.45 -10.47 -3.44
N PHE A 333 -0.07 -9.96 -2.32
CA PHE A 333 -0.48 -8.56 -2.22
C PHE A 333 0.72 -7.61 -2.35
N GLY A 334 1.86 -7.92 -1.73
CA GLY A 334 3.11 -7.19 -1.91
C GLY A 334 3.58 -7.17 -3.36
N THR A 335 3.55 -8.32 -4.04
CA THR A 335 3.89 -8.48 -5.47
C THR A 335 3.02 -7.61 -6.38
N LEU A 336 1.72 -7.49 -6.08
CA LEU A 336 0.82 -6.61 -6.83
C LEU A 336 1.31 -5.15 -6.81
N PHE A 337 1.81 -4.64 -5.69
CA PHE A 337 2.32 -3.27 -5.63
C PHE A 337 3.69 -3.09 -6.30
N SER A 338 4.61 -4.04 -6.13
CA SER A 338 6.00 -3.89 -6.60
C SER A 338 6.18 -4.16 -8.09
N VAL A 339 5.48 -5.15 -8.65
CA VAL A 339 5.69 -5.61 -10.04
C VAL A 339 4.76 -4.92 -11.03
N SER A 340 3.59 -4.42 -10.59
CA SER A 340 2.63 -3.78 -11.49
C SER A 340 3.13 -2.46 -12.08
N ALA A 341 3.81 -1.63 -11.28
CA ALA A 341 4.34 -0.35 -11.77
C ALA A 341 5.37 -0.56 -12.89
N PRO A 342 6.39 -1.43 -12.71
CA PRO A 342 7.23 -1.85 -13.82
C PRO A 342 6.40 -2.38 -15.00
N LEU A 343 5.51 -3.35 -14.79
CA LEU A 343 4.76 -3.98 -15.89
C LEU A 343 3.95 -2.95 -16.73
N VAL A 344 3.37 -1.93 -16.09
CA VAL A 344 2.72 -0.80 -16.77
C VAL A 344 3.72 0.00 -17.60
N ALA A 345 4.92 0.26 -17.08
CA ALA A 345 5.97 0.93 -17.85
C ALA A 345 6.41 0.14 -19.08
N ASP A 346 6.50 -1.20 -18.99
CA ASP A 346 6.82 -2.05 -20.15
C ASP A 346 5.70 -2.05 -21.20
N CYS A 347 4.44 -2.00 -20.76
CA CYS A 347 3.29 -2.04 -21.65
C CYS A 347 2.98 -0.70 -22.32
N PHE A 348 3.15 0.43 -21.61
CA PHE A 348 2.63 1.72 -22.07
C PHE A 348 3.71 2.82 -22.16
N GLY A 349 4.94 2.53 -21.73
CA GLY A 349 6.03 3.50 -21.69
C GLY A 349 5.98 4.43 -20.47
N LEU A 350 6.99 5.31 -20.38
CA LEU A 350 7.21 6.15 -19.19
C LEU A 350 6.65 7.57 -19.31
N GLY A 351 6.43 8.10 -20.52
CA GLY A 351 6.10 9.53 -20.73
C GLY A 351 4.80 9.99 -20.07
N HIS A 352 3.77 9.14 -20.04
CA HIS A 352 2.50 9.40 -19.33
C HIS A 352 2.24 8.42 -18.19
N PHE A 353 3.30 7.80 -17.66
CA PHE A 353 3.21 6.70 -16.69
C PHE A 353 2.33 7.02 -15.48
N GLY A 354 2.51 8.18 -14.84
CA GLY A 354 1.75 8.56 -13.66
C GLY A 354 0.24 8.60 -13.90
N SER A 355 -0.19 9.12 -15.06
CA SER A 355 -1.60 9.19 -15.43
C SER A 355 -2.17 7.81 -15.78
N VAL A 356 -1.43 7.00 -16.54
CA VAL A 356 -1.85 5.64 -16.92
C VAL A 356 -1.92 4.73 -15.69
N PHE A 357 -0.86 4.70 -14.89
CA PHE A 357 -0.80 3.91 -13.65
C PHE A 357 -1.86 4.36 -12.64
N GLY A 358 -2.06 5.68 -12.49
CA GLY A 358 -3.14 6.22 -11.66
C GLY A 358 -4.51 5.73 -12.09
N LEU A 359 -4.79 5.69 -13.40
CA LEU A 359 -6.05 5.17 -13.92
C LEU A 359 -6.19 3.65 -13.68
N VAL A 360 -5.14 2.85 -13.87
CA VAL A 360 -5.14 1.42 -13.50
C VAL A 360 -5.43 1.24 -12.00
N PHE A 361 -4.82 2.07 -11.15
CA PHE A 361 -4.96 2.02 -9.70
C PHE A 361 -6.37 2.39 -9.22
N THR A 362 -7.21 3.02 -10.05
CA THR A 362 -8.63 3.23 -9.72
C THR A 362 -9.39 1.92 -9.53
N GLY A 363 -8.98 0.83 -10.20
CA GLY A 363 -9.56 -0.50 -9.96
C GLY A 363 -9.36 -0.94 -8.50
N TYR A 364 -8.20 -0.63 -7.93
CA TYR A 364 -7.94 -0.87 -6.52
C TYR A 364 -8.74 0.08 -5.62
N GLY A 365 -8.64 1.38 -5.85
CA GLY A 365 -9.29 2.37 -5.00
C GLY A 365 -10.82 2.23 -4.96
N LEU A 366 -11.45 2.09 -6.12
CA LEU A 366 -12.92 2.16 -6.25
C LEU A 366 -13.60 0.79 -6.18
N VAL A 367 -12.93 -0.29 -6.56
CA VAL A 367 -13.57 -1.61 -6.68
C VAL A 367 -13.07 -2.60 -5.65
N ALA A 368 -11.76 -2.63 -5.38
CA ALA A 368 -11.18 -3.64 -4.49
C ALA A 368 -11.71 -3.53 -3.05
N GLY A 369 -11.86 -2.32 -2.51
CA GLY A 369 -12.43 -2.11 -1.18
C GLY A 369 -13.88 -2.60 -1.06
N PHE A 370 -14.67 -2.46 -2.13
CA PHE A 370 -16.05 -2.93 -2.15
C PHE A 370 -16.12 -4.45 -2.26
N LEU A 371 -15.44 -5.04 -3.24
CA LEU A 371 -15.47 -6.49 -3.50
C LEU A 371 -14.73 -7.32 -2.45
N GLY A 372 -13.73 -6.73 -1.79
CA GLY A 372 -12.97 -7.38 -0.72
C GLY A 372 -13.67 -7.20 0.62
N PRO A 373 -13.21 -6.26 1.46
CA PRO A 373 -13.60 -6.18 2.87
C PRO A 373 -15.09 -5.89 3.08
N ALA A 374 -15.70 -4.98 2.30
CA ALA A 374 -17.12 -4.65 2.45
C ALA A 374 -18.04 -5.84 2.13
N LEU A 375 -17.90 -6.41 0.93
CA LEU A 375 -18.68 -7.58 0.51
C LEU A 375 -18.42 -8.79 1.42
N SER A 376 -17.15 -9.06 1.77
CA SER A 376 -16.79 -10.12 2.71
C SER A 376 -17.50 -9.95 4.06
N GLY A 377 -17.49 -8.74 4.62
CA GLY A 377 -18.15 -8.46 5.89
C GLY A 377 -19.66 -8.71 5.82
N HIS A 378 -20.32 -8.23 4.77
CA HIS A 378 -21.76 -8.44 4.57
C HIS A 378 -22.12 -9.92 4.36
N ILE A 379 -21.28 -10.67 3.64
CA ILE A 379 -21.44 -12.12 3.49
C ILE A 379 -21.34 -12.79 4.86
N LEU A 380 -20.33 -12.45 5.66
CA LEU A 380 -20.15 -13.03 7.00
C LEU A 380 -21.31 -12.71 7.94
N ASP A 381 -21.90 -11.51 7.83
CA ASP A 381 -23.08 -11.15 8.61
C ASP A 381 -24.30 -11.99 8.18
N ALA A 382 -24.48 -12.21 6.87
CA ALA A 382 -25.58 -13.00 6.32
C ALA A 382 -25.45 -14.50 6.57
N THR A 383 -24.22 -15.04 6.62
CA THR A 383 -23.95 -16.47 6.82
C THR A 383 -23.70 -16.86 8.28
N GLY A 384 -23.83 -15.92 9.23
CA GLY A 384 -23.54 -16.20 10.64
C GLY A 384 -22.06 -16.40 10.94
N GLY A 385 -21.17 -15.89 10.09
CA GLY A 385 -19.71 -15.95 10.26
C GLY A 385 -19.03 -17.10 9.55
N ASP A 386 -19.62 -17.64 8.49
CA ASP A 386 -18.95 -18.65 7.66
C ASP A 386 -17.88 -18.01 6.76
N PHE A 387 -16.62 -18.15 7.16
CA PHE A 387 -15.45 -17.71 6.40
C PHE A 387 -15.17 -18.56 5.16
N SER A 388 -15.74 -19.76 5.04
CA SER A 388 -15.46 -20.68 3.93
C SER A 388 -15.89 -20.10 2.59
N LEU A 389 -17.10 -19.54 2.53
CA LEU A 389 -17.61 -18.89 1.31
C LEU A 389 -16.78 -17.65 0.96
N VAL A 390 -16.41 -16.86 1.97
CA VAL A 390 -15.58 -15.66 1.78
C VAL A 390 -14.22 -16.02 1.20
N PHE A 391 -13.53 -16.97 1.82
CA PHE A 391 -12.20 -17.38 1.35
C PHE A 391 -12.26 -18.09 0.00
N LEU A 392 -13.33 -18.83 -0.31
CA LEU A 392 -13.49 -19.44 -1.62
C LEU A 392 -13.56 -18.40 -2.74
N TYR A 393 -14.38 -17.34 -2.59
CA TYR A 393 -14.50 -16.33 -3.65
C TYR A 393 -13.25 -15.45 -3.77
N LEU A 394 -12.62 -15.08 -2.66
CA LEU A 394 -11.34 -14.34 -2.67
C LEU A 394 -10.23 -15.19 -3.29
N GLY A 395 -10.23 -16.51 -3.01
CA GLY A 395 -9.34 -17.47 -3.65
C GLY A 395 -9.56 -17.54 -5.17
N ALA A 396 -10.82 -17.55 -5.62
CA ALA A 396 -11.16 -17.51 -7.04
C ALA A 396 -10.68 -16.22 -7.72
N PHE A 397 -10.78 -15.06 -7.05
CA PHE A 397 -10.24 -13.79 -7.54
C PHE A 397 -8.72 -13.84 -7.76
N CYS A 398 -7.98 -14.43 -6.81
CA CYS A 398 -6.54 -14.62 -6.92
C CYS A 398 -6.18 -15.56 -8.10
N LEU A 399 -6.85 -16.71 -8.21
CA LEU A 399 -6.62 -17.66 -9.31
C LEU A 399 -6.94 -17.05 -10.68
N LEU A 400 -8.05 -16.32 -10.78
CA LEU A 400 -8.42 -15.62 -12.01
C LEU A 400 -7.37 -14.54 -12.35
N SER A 401 -6.90 -13.79 -11.36
CA SER A 401 -5.83 -12.80 -11.57
C SER A 401 -4.53 -13.43 -12.06
N GLY A 402 -4.16 -14.59 -11.50
CA GLY A 402 -3.01 -15.39 -11.94
C GLY A 402 -3.15 -15.90 -13.39
N ALA A 403 -4.36 -16.20 -13.85
CA ALA A 403 -4.61 -16.55 -15.25
C ALA A 403 -4.59 -15.31 -16.17
N LEU A 404 -5.22 -14.21 -15.76
CA LEU A 404 -5.36 -12.99 -16.55
C LEU A 404 -4.02 -12.29 -16.81
N ILE A 405 -3.04 -12.41 -15.91
CA ILE A 405 -1.75 -11.74 -16.07
C ILE A 405 -1.01 -12.17 -17.34
N TRP A 406 -1.22 -13.40 -17.83
CA TRP A 406 -0.63 -13.87 -19.09
C TRP A 406 -1.18 -13.16 -20.34
N ARG A 407 -2.35 -12.53 -20.22
CA ARG A 407 -2.94 -11.70 -21.27
C ARG A 407 -2.41 -10.26 -21.25
N VAL A 408 -1.71 -9.87 -20.19
CA VAL A 408 -1.01 -8.58 -20.14
C VAL A 408 0.30 -8.74 -20.87
N GLN A 409 0.34 -8.30 -22.11
CA GLN A 409 1.56 -8.30 -22.92
C GLN A 409 1.90 -6.88 -23.34
N PRO A 410 3.20 -6.53 -23.41
CA PRO A 410 3.63 -5.33 -24.10
C PRO A 410 3.10 -5.37 -25.54
N PRO A 411 2.61 -4.24 -26.08
CA PRO A 411 2.17 -4.18 -27.46
C PRO A 411 3.31 -4.67 -28.36
N VAL A 412 3.01 -5.65 -29.21
CA VAL A 412 3.96 -6.15 -30.22
C VAL A 412 4.36 -4.94 -31.06
N ARG A 413 5.67 -4.68 -31.15
CA ARG A 413 6.23 -3.61 -31.97
C ARG A 413 5.72 -3.83 -33.40
N LEU A 414 4.92 -2.90 -33.91
CA LEU A 414 4.65 -2.79 -35.35
C LEU A 414 5.85 -2.16 -36.03
#